data_AF-A0A5K1E9X4-F1
#
_entry.id   AF-A0A5K1E9X4-F1
#
_cell.length_a   1.000
_cell.length_b   1.000
_cell.length_c   1.000
_cell.angle_alpha   90.00
_cell.angle_beta   90.00
_cell.angle_gamma   90.00
#
_symmetry.space_group_name_H-M   'P 1'
#
loop_
_entity.id
_entity.type
_entity.pdbx_description
1 polymer ?
#
loop_
_entity_poly.entity_id
_entity_poly.type
_entity_poly.pdbx_seq_one_letter_code
_entity_poly.pdbx_strand_id
1 'polypeptide(L)' 'NVGKQFETWNAGVLGPVELSGLNEGRRDLTWQKWSYK' A
#
# COMPACT_ATOMS: atom_id res chain seq x y z
N ASN A 1 -0.47 12.51 18.43
CA ASN A 1 -1.69 12.11 19.19
C ASN A 1 -2.55 13.32 19.60
N VAL A 2 -2.43 14.47 18.91
CA VAL A 2 -3.18 15.70 19.20
C VAL A 2 -3.68 16.25 17.86
N GLY A 3 -4.94 16.66 17.80
CA GLY A 3 -5.66 17.12 16.60
C GLY A 3 -7.10 16.60 16.61
N LYS A 4 -8.06 17.34 16.06
CA LYS A 4 -9.44 16.85 15.92
C LYS A 4 -9.44 15.69 14.92
N GLN A 5 -10.01 14.54 15.31
CA GLN A 5 -10.12 13.34 14.49
C GLN A 5 -8.77 12.67 14.11
N PHE A 6 -7.73 12.79 14.95
CA PHE A 6 -6.43 12.15 14.71
C PHE A 6 -6.53 10.61 14.60
N GLU A 7 -7.58 10.01 15.16
CA GLU A 7 -7.93 8.59 15.06
C GLU A 7 -8.29 8.13 13.63
N THR A 8 -8.58 9.07 12.72
CA THR A 8 -8.95 8.79 11.32
C THR A 8 -7.77 8.83 10.35
N TRP A 9 -6.58 9.19 10.82
CA TRP A 9 -5.41 9.32 9.96
C TRP A 9 -4.87 7.94 9.58
N ASN A 10 -4.84 7.66 8.28
CA ASN A 10 -4.32 6.39 7.79
C ASN A 10 -2.79 6.33 7.90
N ALA A 11 -2.26 5.18 8.28
CA ALA A 11 -0.83 4.89 8.32
C ALA A 11 -0.56 3.48 7.79
N GLY A 12 0.60 3.29 7.14
CA GLY A 12 1.01 2.02 6.55
C GLY A 12 1.06 2.06 5.02
N VAL A 13 1.17 0.88 4.41
CA VAL A 13 1.18 0.73 2.94
C VAL A 13 -0.27 0.65 2.45
N LEU A 14 -0.79 1.77 1.93
CA LEU A 14 -2.21 1.93 1.57
C LEU A 14 -2.47 1.80 0.06
N GLY A 15 -1.43 1.54 -0.71
CA GLY A 15 -1.49 1.32 -2.16
C GLY A 15 -1.53 2.60 -3.00
N PRO A 16 -1.48 2.44 -4.35
CA PRO A 16 -1.18 1.19 -5.07
C PRO A 16 0.29 0.76 -4.93
N VAL A 17 0.54 -0.55 -4.98
CA VAL A 17 1.91 -1.12 -4.95
C VAL A 17 2.21 -1.79 -6.28
N GLU A 18 3.25 -1.32 -6.96
CA GLU A 18 3.45 -1.64 -8.37
C GLU A 18 4.90 -1.95 -8.70
N LEU A 19 5.09 -2.89 -9.61
CA LEU A 19 6.39 -3.26 -10.16
C LEU A 19 6.39 -2.98 -11.66
N SER A 20 7.37 -2.22 -12.13
CA SER A 20 7.57 -1.89 -13.55
C SER A 20 8.87 -2.49 -14.08
N GLY A 21 8.97 -2.65 -15.40
CA GLY A 21 10.18 -3.19 -16.06
C GLY A 21 10.16 -4.71 -16.23
N LEU A 22 8.97 -5.32 -16.14
CA LEU A 22 8.79 -6.73 -16.48
C LEU A 22 8.65 -6.89 -18.00
N ASN A 23 8.87 -8.10 -18.51
CA ASN A 23 8.57 -8.42 -19.92
C ASN A 23 7.11 -8.09 -20.29
N GLU A 24 6.21 -8.19 -19.30
CA GLU A 24 4.77 -7.87 -19.40
C GLU A 24 4.47 -6.38 -19.11
N GLY A 25 5.49 -5.55 -18.91
CA GLY A 25 5.40 -4.12 -18.62
C GLY A 25 5.32 -3.82 -17.12
N ARG A 26 4.12 -3.89 -16.54
CA ARG A 26 3.82 -3.50 -15.16
C ARG A 26 2.90 -4.49 -14.49
N ARG A 27 3.12 -4.72 -13.19
CA ARG A 27 2.30 -5.60 -12.35
C ARG A 27 1.83 -4.87 -11.10
N ASP A 28 0.54 -4.93 -10.85
CA ASP A 28 -0.08 -4.49 -9.60
C ASP A 28 0.02 -5.61 -8.55
N LEU A 29 0.57 -5.27 -7.39
CA LEU A 29 0.80 -6.16 -6.26
C LEU A 29 -0.17 -5.86 -5.10
N THR A 30 -1.06 -4.86 -5.24
CA THR A 30 -1.97 -4.40 -4.17
C THR A 30 -2.78 -5.56 -3.58
N TRP A 31 -3.26 -6.47 -4.44
CA TRP A 31 -4.20 -7.54 -4.06
C TRP A 31 -3.57 -8.92 -3.88
N GLN A 32 -2.23 -9.01 -3.91
CA GLN A 32 -1.56 -10.29 -3.70
C GLN A 32 -1.57 -10.69 -2.21
N LYS A 33 -1.18 -11.93 -1.91
CA LYS A 33 -1.00 -12.37 -0.52
C LYS A 33 0.12 -11.56 0.15
N TRP A 34 -0.24 -10.82 1.19
CA TRP A 34 0.71 -10.11 2.06
C TRP A 34 0.93 -10.88 3.37
N SER A 35 2.10 -10.72 3.96
CA SER A 35 2.43 -11.25 5.28
C SER A 35 3.08 -10.14 6.09
N TYR A 36 2.64 -9.98 7.33
CA TYR A 36 3.10 -8.96 8.26
C TYR A 36 3.67 -9.64 9.50
N LYS A 37 4.70 -9.05 10.11
CA LYS A 37 5.30 -9.54 11.36
C LYS A 37 4.97 -8.58 12.49
#